data_AF-A0A087MBL7-F1
#
_entry.id   AF-A0A087MBL7-F1
#
_cell.length_a   1.000
_cell.length_b   1.000
_cell.length_c   1.000
_cell.angle_alpha   90.00
_cell.angle_beta   90.00
_cell.angle_gamma   90.00
#
_symmetry.space_group_name_H-M   'P 1'
#
loop_
_entity.id
_entity.type
_entity.pdbx_description
1 polymer ?
#
loop_
_entity_poly.entity_id
_entity_poly.type
_entity_poly.pdbx_seq_one_letter_code
_entity_poly.pdbx_strand_id
1 'polypeptide(L)'
;MHKSLWALFFAIFLALGLHADEFNKMATGEPELIQKGDEKAYCPICGMSLKMFYKTSHGVILKDGTAKQYCSIRCLAADYPAIESRISKILVTDVKSEKLIDAKSAFYVVGSKVPGTMSTVSKLAFGTEADAKAFVAENGGEVMNFDAAFAKAKASLANDVDEFIKKKQKGMYPMGEKIYNAKCEKEKIHLHDFNTISELKVSVKKTQVCGEVNEQELQAVSLYLWEIVRLEAHEHKTTIHVEKDEKCPVCGMFVYKYPKWAARMNYVENGKPVTHAFDGVKDLLKFYHAPSKWGNYTKHKDSELTLLVTDYYTGDAIDGMKAFYVVGSDVVGPMGKEFIPFKTLSSAQTFMKDHKGLQVVEFSKIDEALVYAQDK
;
A
#
# COMPACT_ATOMS: atom_id res chain seq x y z
N MET A 1 40.01 59.09 35.10
CA MET A 1 40.12 59.70 33.77
C MET A 1 41.48 59.29 33.17
N HIS A 2 41.52 58.22 32.40
CA HIS A 2 42.69 57.87 31.59
C HIS A 2 42.25 57.20 30.29
N LYS A 3 42.92 57.62 29.22
CA LYS A 3 42.77 57.34 27.80
C LYS A 3 42.90 55.85 27.46
N SER A 4 42.29 55.39 26.37
CA SER A 4 43.08 54.86 25.25
C SER A 4 42.24 54.64 23.98
N LEU A 5 42.75 55.20 22.88
CA LEU A 5 42.51 54.79 21.49
C LEU A 5 42.74 53.28 21.34
N TRP A 6 41.97 52.61 20.46
CA TRP A 6 42.50 51.69 19.45
C TRP A 6 41.47 51.40 18.35
N ALA A 7 41.98 51.32 17.13
CA ALA A 7 41.26 51.32 15.87
C ALA A 7 40.42 50.06 15.64
N LEU A 8 39.18 50.23 15.15
CA LEU A 8 38.37 49.14 14.62
C LEU A 8 38.78 48.84 13.16
N PHE A 9 39.40 47.68 12.97
CA PHE A 9 39.51 47.01 11.68
C PHE A 9 38.11 46.53 11.24
N PHE A 10 37.54 47.15 10.20
CA PHE A 10 36.29 46.70 9.59
C PHE A 10 36.62 45.61 8.56
N ALA A 11 36.65 44.35 9.00
CA ALA A 11 36.72 43.21 8.10
C ALA A 11 35.34 42.95 7.51
N ILE A 12 35.14 43.37 6.24
CA ILE A 12 33.98 43.01 5.43
C ILE A 12 34.09 41.51 5.11
N PHE A 13 33.39 40.67 5.86
CA PHE A 13 33.12 39.30 5.46
C PHE A 13 31.92 39.29 4.51
N LEU A 14 32.21 39.28 3.22
CA LEU A 14 31.23 39.03 2.17
C LEU A 14 30.86 37.54 2.23
N ALA A 15 29.84 37.19 3.00
CA ALA A 15 29.25 35.85 2.96
C ALA A 15 28.44 35.72 1.66
N LEU A 16 29.09 35.21 0.60
CA LEU A 16 28.39 34.65 -0.55
C LEU A 16 27.65 33.39 -0.08
N GLY A 17 26.41 33.56 0.34
CA GLY A 17 25.47 32.46 0.48
C GLY A 17 25.18 31.88 -0.90
N LEU A 18 25.90 30.82 -1.27
CA LEU A 18 25.48 29.91 -2.32
C LEU A 18 24.21 29.21 -1.84
N HIS A 19 23.05 29.80 -2.16
CA HIS A 19 21.80 29.04 -2.18
C HIS A 19 21.94 28.02 -3.31
N ALA A 20 22.17 26.76 -2.95
CA ALA A 20 22.01 25.66 -3.88
C ALA A 20 20.52 25.59 -4.24
N ASP A 21 20.17 25.97 -5.47
CA ASP A 21 18.81 25.80 -5.98
C ASP A 21 18.41 24.33 -5.87
N GLU A 22 17.30 24.07 -5.17
CA GLU A 22 16.77 22.72 -5.00
C GLU A 22 16.36 22.15 -6.38
N PHE A 23 16.80 20.94 -6.70
CA PHE A 23 16.55 20.34 -8.01
C PHE A 23 15.04 20.21 -8.29
N ASN A 24 14.56 20.92 -9.31
CA ASN A 24 13.16 20.89 -9.73
C ASN A 24 12.92 19.79 -10.79
N LYS A 25 12.06 18.81 -10.45
CA LYS A 25 11.66 17.67 -11.31
C LYS A 25 10.61 18.03 -12.37
N MET A 26 9.97 19.18 -12.24
CA MET A 26 8.93 19.64 -13.15
C MET A 26 9.51 19.97 -14.52
N ALA A 27 8.71 19.79 -15.57
CA ALA A 27 9.02 20.31 -16.90
C ALA A 27 9.15 21.84 -16.84
N THR A 28 10.17 22.39 -17.48
CA THR A 28 10.35 23.85 -17.58
C THR A 28 9.30 24.46 -18.50
N GLY A 29 8.85 23.72 -19.51
CA GLY A 29 7.79 24.11 -20.45
C GLY A 29 6.62 23.13 -20.49
N GLU A 30 5.98 23.06 -21.65
CA GLU A 30 4.97 22.03 -21.90
C GLU A 30 5.67 20.71 -22.25
N PRO A 31 5.44 19.63 -21.46
CA PRO A 31 6.17 18.38 -21.64
C PRO A 31 5.78 17.66 -22.93
N GLU A 32 6.74 16.98 -23.54
CA GLU A 32 6.47 16.03 -24.62
C GLU A 32 5.91 14.74 -24.01
N LEU A 33 4.60 14.51 -24.17
CA LEU A 33 3.92 13.33 -23.64
C LEU A 33 3.60 12.34 -24.77
N ILE A 34 4.03 11.09 -24.62
CA ILE A 34 3.75 10.02 -25.60
C ILE A 34 2.40 9.35 -25.38
N GLN A 35 1.87 9.44 -24.16
CA GLN A 35 0.54 8.93 -23.82
C GLN A 35 -0.52 9.77 -24.53
N LYS A 36 -1.60 9.11 -24.96
CA LYS A 36 -2.76 9.75 -25.60
C LYS A 36 -3.96 9.74 -24.65
N GLY A 37 -5.09 10.27 -25.12
CA GLY A 37 -6.32 10.36 -24.31
C GLY A 37 -6.35 11.57 -23.38
N ASP A 38 -7.44 11.68 -22.65
CA ASP A 38 -7.65 12.75 -21.66
C ASP A 38 -6.77 12.59 -20.43
N GLU A 39 -6.40 11.34 -20.14
CA GLU A 39 -5.55 10.89 -19.06
C GLU A 39 -4.05 11.03 -19.35
N LYS A 40 -3.68 11.49 -20.55
CA LYS A 40 -2.28 11.64 -21.00
C LYS A 40 -1.39 12.39 -20.02
N ALA A 41 -1.94 13.28 -19.20
CA ALA A 41 -1.20 14.09 -18.24
C ALA A 41 -0.82 13.34 -16.94
N TYR A 42 -1.31 12.11 -16.73
CA TYR A 42 -1.12 11.36 -15.49
C TYR A 42 -0.49 10.00 -15.72
N CYS A 43 0.34 9.59 -14.76
CA CYS A 43 0.92 8.25 -14.74
C CYS A 43 -0.17 7.19 -14.51
N PRO A 44 -0.27 6.13 -15.35
CA PRO A 44 -1.31 5.12 -15.23
C PRO A 44 -1.15 4.18 -14.03
N ILE A 45 0.01 4.22 -13.36
CA ILE A 45 0.34 3.37 -12.21
C ILE A 45 0.03 4.04 -10.87
N CYS A 46 0.23 5.35 -10.74
CA CYS A 46 0.08 6.05 -9.47
C CYS A 46 -0.78 7.32 -9.54
N GLY A 47 -1.24 7.74 -10.73
CA GLY A 47 -2.08 8.94 -10.92
C GLY A 47 -1.33 10.27 -10.83
N MET A 48 -0.03 10.26 -10.51
CA MET A 48 0.77 11.50 -10.38
C MET A 48 0.91 12.23 -11.73
N SER A 49 0.94 13.55 -11.67
CA SER A 49 1.12 14.42 -12.84
C SER A 49 2.45 14.17 -13.53
N LEU A 50 2.43 13.89 -14.83
CA LEU A 50 3.66 13.73 -15.61
C LEU A 50 4.41 15.05 -15.77
N LYS A 51 3.72 16.19 -15.75
CA LYS A 51 4.35 17.52 -15.78
C LYS A 51 5.21 17.78 -14.54
N MET A 52 4.70 17.42 -13.36
CA MET A 52 5.41 17.62 -12.08
C MET A 52 6.63 16.71 -11.90
N PHE A 53 6.63 15.55 -12.56
CA PHE A 53 7.69 14.54 -12.44
C PHE A 53 8.36 14.23 -13.79
N TYR A 54 8.38 15.23 -14.67
CA TYR A 54 8.79 15.05 -16.06
C TYR A 54 10.25 14.63 -16.19
N LYS A 55 11.15 15.26 -15.44
CA LYS A 55 12.60 14.93 -15.46
C LYS A 55 12.95 13.59 -14.83
N THR A 56 11.98 12.89 -14.23
CA THR A 56 12.14 11.51 -13.78
C THR A 56 11.33 10.52 -14.63
N SER A 57 10.61 11.02 -15.64
CA SER A 57 9.62 10.25 -16.37
C SER A 57 10.23 9.23 -17.33
N HIS A 58 9.55 8.11 -17.49
CA HIS A 58 9.92 7.02 -18.39
C HIS A 58 8.73 6.69 -19.28
N GLY A 59 8.97 6.26 -20.51
CA GLY A 59 7.94 5.89 -21.47
C GLY A 59 8.19 4.51 -22.06
N VAL A 60 7.12 3.86 -22.51
CA VAL A 60 7.20 2.66 -23.35
C VAL A 60 6.31 2.82 -24.57
N ILE A 61 6.78 2.26 -25.68
CA ILE A 61 5.97 2.02 -26.88
C ILE A 61 5.87 0.51 -27.03
N LEU A 62 4.64 0.00 -27.09
CA LEU A 62 4.34 -1.41 -27.28
C LEU A 62 4.31 -1.77 -28.78
N LYS A 63 4.40 -3.07 -29.08
CA LYS A 63 4.39 -3.61 -30.45
C LYS A 63 3.11 -3.27 -31.23
N ASP A 64 2.00 -3.03 -30.54
CA ASP A 64 0.71 -2.60 -31.12
C ASP A 64 0.61 -1.07 -31.33
N GLY A 65 1.67 -0.31 -31.00
CA GLY A 65 1.70 1.14 -31.10
C GLY A 65 1.16 1.88 -29.87
N THR A 66 0.64 1.17 -28.86
CA THR A 66 0.23 1.76 -27.59
C THR A 66 1.43 2.39 -26.89
N ALA A 67 1.29 3.63 -26.43
CA ALA A 67 2.31 4.34 -25.68
C ALA A 67 1.83 4.64 -24.26
N LYS A 68 2.66 4.32 -23.26
CA LYS A 68 2.41 4.61 -21.84
C LYS A 68 3.57 5.43 -21.28
N GLN A 69 3.26 6.42 -20.44
CA GLN A 69 4.29 7.22 -19.78
C GLN A 69 4.09 7.24 -18.26
N TYR A 70 5.19 7.07 -17.55
CA TYR A 70 5.27 6.88 -16.11
C TYR A 70 6.03 8.03 -15.48
N CYS A 71 5.66 8.42 -14.26
CA CYS A 71 6.37 9.49 -13.53
C CYS A 71 7.80 9.10 -13.11
N SER A 72 8.14 7.81 -13.13
CA SER A 72 9.42 7.28 -12.66
C SER A 72 9.77 5.93 -13.29
N ILE A 73 11.06 5.58 -13.27
CA ILE A 73 11.55 4.23 -13.60
C ILE A 73 10.98 3.17 -12.66
N ARG A 74 10.62 3.52 -11.42
CA ARG A 74 9.96 2.61 -10.49
C ARG A 74 8.55 2.26 -10.97
N CYS A 75 7.79 3.23 -11.45
CA CYS A 75 6.47 2.97 -12.02
C CYS A 75 6.56 2.13 -13.30
N LEU A 76 7.59 2.35 -14.13
CA LEU A 76 7.91 1.44 -15.23
C LEU A 76 8.19 0.02 -14.71
N ALA A 77 9.04 -0.12 -13.69
CA ALA A 77 9.38 -1.43 -13.11
C ALA A 77 8.15 -2.16 -12.54
N ALA A 78 7.19 -1.42 -11.99
CA ALA A 78 5.93 -1.97 -11.48
C ALA A 78 4.99 -2.47 -12.59
N ASP A 79 4.90 -1.77 -13.73
CA ASP A 79 4.09 -2.22 -14.89
C ASP A 79 4.79 -3.33 -15.69
N TYR A 80 6.12 -3.38 -15.63
CA TYR A 80 6.97 -4.20 -16.49
C TYR A 80 6.54 -5.67 -16.62
N PRO A 81 6.21 -6.42 -15.54
CA PRO A 81 5.80 -7.82 -15.66
C PRO A 81 4.59 -8.04 -16.58
N ALA A 82 3.68 -7.06 -16.68
CA ALA A 82 2.48 -7.15 -17.50
C ALA A 82 2.70 -6.77 -18.98
N ILE A 83 3.83 -6.12 -19.30
CA ILE A 83 4.06 -5.52 -20.62
C ILE A 83 5.35 -5.97 -21.30
N GLU A 84 6.31 -6.59 -20.58
CA GLU A 84 7.66 -6.89 -21.05
C GLU A 84 7.69 -7.54 -22.45
N SER A 85 6.90 -8.59 -22.67
CA SER A 85 6.84 -9.32 -23.94
C SER A 85 6.31 -8.49 -25.12
N ARG A 86 5.64 -7.37 -24.83
CA ARG A 86 5.02 -6.46 -25.78
C ARG A 86 5.79 -5.16 -25.96
N ILE A 87 6.85 -4.89 -25.21
CA ILE A 87 7.63 -3.66 -25.36
C ILE A 87 8.39 -3.69 -26.69
N SER A 88 8.26 -2.60 -27.45
CA SER A 88 9.05 -2.30 -28.65
C SER A 88 10.18 -1.31 -28.33
N LYS A 89 9.88 -0.24 -27.59
CA LYS A 89 10.84 0.80 -27.21
C LYS A 89 10.64 1.25 -25.77
N ILE A 90 11.74 1.57 -25.09
CA ILE A 90 11.73 2.23 -23.78
C ILE A 90 12.37 3.61 -23.95
N LEU A 91 11.70 4.64 -23.44
CA LEU A 91 12.11 6.03 -23.50
C LEU A 91 12.34 6.58 -22.09
N VAL A 92 13.17 7.61 -21.98
CA VAL A 92 13.36 8.35 -20.74
C VAL A 92 13.49 9.84 -21.05
N THR A 93 13.03 10.69 -20.14
CA THR A 93 13.27 12.13 -20.24
C THR A 93 14.71 12.44 -19.83
N ASP A 94 15.47 13.03 -20.74
CA ASP A 94 16.77 13.62 -20.42
C ASP A 94 16.60 14.82 -19.48
N VAL A 95 17.28 14.80 -18.34
CA VAL A 95 17.15 15.82 -17.29
C VAL A 95 17.50 17.22 -17.79
N LYS A 96 18.49 17.34 -18.68
CA LYS A 96 19.04 18.64 -19.12
C LYS A 96 18.27 19.23 -20.29
N SER A 97 18.05 18.45 -21.34
CA SER A 97 17.37 18.90 -22.57
C SER A 97 15.86 18.76 -22.51
N GLU A 98 15.31 18.02 -21.53
CA GLU A 98 13.88 17.73 -21.40
C GLU A 98 13.27 16.96 -22.59
N LYS A 99 14.11 16.37 -23.44
CA LYS A 99 13.70 15.54 -24.58
C LYS A 99 13.57 14.07 -24.19
N LEU A 100 12.69 13.35 -24.87
CA LEU A 100 12.61 11.90 -24.77
C LEU A 100 13.73 11.24 -25.58
N ILE A 101 14.56 10.47 -24.92
CA ILE A 101 15.69 9.73 -25.50
C ILE A 101 15.49 8.22 -25.30
N ASP A 102 16.26 7.40 -26.03
CA ASP A 102 16.28 5.95 -25.80
C ASP A 102 16.83 5.67 -24.40
N ALA A 103 16.02 5.00 -23.57
CA ALA A 103 16.40 4.70 -22.20
C ALA A 103 17.64 3.81 -22.13
N LYS A 104 17.83 2.90 -23.08
CA LYS A 104 18.94 1.94 -23.05
C LYS A 104 20.30 2.57 -23.35
N SER A 105 20.33 3.72 -24.03
CA SER A 105 21.57 4.46 -24.31
C SER A 105 21.83 5.62 -23.34
N ALA A 106 20.92 5.88 -22.40
CA ALA A 106 21.05 6.95 -21.42
C ALA A 106 22.01 6.59 -20.28
N PHE A 107 22.57 7.62 -19.65
CA PHE A 107 23.41 7.54 -18.46
C PHE A 107 22.58 7.86 -17.22
N TYR A 108 22.50 6.94 -16.27
CA TYR A 108 21.68 7.07 -15.08
C TYR A 108 22.53 7.45 -13.88
N VAL A 109 22.23 8.59 -13.26
CA VAL A 109 22.73 8.93 -11.93
C VAL A 109 21.79 8.34 -10.89
N VAL A 110 22.31 7.43 -10.06
CA VAL A 110 21.55 6.74 -9.03
C VAL A 110 22.07 7.09 -7.63
N GLY A 111 21.17 7.37 -6.70
CA GLY A 111 21.52 7.63 -5.30
C GLY A 111 22.17 9.01 -5.06
N SER A 112 21.76 10.02 -5.83
CA SER A 112 22.15 11.42 -5.56
C SER A 112 21.39 12.00 -4.37
N LYS A 113 21.79 13.21 -3.94
CA LYS A 113 21.09 14.00 -2.90
C LYS A 113 19.66 14.39 -3.28
N VAL A 114 19.32 14.38 -4.57
CA VAL A 114 17.95 14.67 -5.02
C VAL A 114 17.01 13.56 -4.54
N PRO A 115 15.84 13.88 -3.95
CA PRO A 115 14.89 12.85 -3.53
C PRO A 115 14.42 11.99 -4.71
N GLY A 116 14.24 10.68 -4.51
CA GLY A 116 13.66 9.81 -5.53
C GLY A 116 12.20 10.14 -5.88
N THR A 117 11.76 9.73 -7.07
CA THR A 117 10.34 9.74 -7.44
C THR A 117 9.80 8.33 -7.32
N MET A 118 8.84 8.13 -6.42
CA MET A 118 8.29 6.81 -6.09
C MET A 118 9.36 5.78 -5.65
N SER A 119 10.49 6.24 -5.10
CA SER A 119 11.53 5.41 -4.51
C SER A 119 12.34 6.22 -3.48
N THR A 120 12.97 5.56 -2.51
CA THR A 120 13.96 6.20 -1.61
C THR A 120 15.25 6.59 -2.32
N VAL A 121 15.63 5.82 -3.33
CA VAL A 121 16.85 6.02 -4.11
C VAL A 121 16.52 6.71 -5.43
N SER A 122 17.09 7.90 -5.63
CA SER A 122 16.93 8.67 -6.87
C SER A 122 17.57 7.98 -8.07
N LYS A 123 16.95 8.20 -9.24
CA LYS A 123 17.33 7.62 -10.53
C LYS A 123 17.00 8.66 -11.60
N LEU A 124 18.02 9.36 -12.11
CA LEU A 124 17.92 10.48 -13.04
C LEU A 124 18.70 10.14 -14.31
N ALA A 125 18.13 10.39 -15.49
CA ALA A 125 18.74 10.00 -16.76
C ALA A 125 19.28 11.20 -17.52
N PHE A 126 20.43 11.00 -18.17
CA PHE A 126 21.13 11.99 -18.96
C PHE A 126 21.45 11.43 -20.34
N GLY A 127 21.30 12.24 -21.38
CA GLY A 127 21.63 11.88 -22.75
C GLY A 127 23.12 11.75 -23.02
N THR A 128 23.96 12.36 -22.18
CA THR A 128 25.42 12.28 -22.30
C THR A 128 26.09 11.93 -20.97
N GLU A 129 27.22 11.24 -21.06
CA GLU A 129 28.03 10.90 -19.88
C GLU A 129 28.59 12.16 -19.20
N ALA A 130 28.94 13.18 -19.99
CA ALA A 130 29.46 14.44 -19.50
C ALA A 130 28.44 15.15 -18.59
N ASP A 131 27.16 15.19 -18.99
CA ASP A 131 26.10 15.79 -18.19
C ASP A 131 25.83 14.99 -16.90
N ALA A 132 25.85 13.65 -16.98
CA ALA A 132 25.72 12.80 -15.80
C ALA A 132 26.86 13.02 -14.80
N LYS A 133 28.10 13.11 -15.28
CA LYS A 133 29.29 13.36 -14.45
C LYS A 133 29.27 14.76 -13.83
N ALA A 134 28.85 15.77 -14.59
CA ALA A 134 28.66 17.12 -14.06
C ALA A 134 27.62 17.14 -12.94
N PHE A 135 26.49 16.45 -13.14
CA PHE A 135 25.46 16.33 -12.11
C PHE A 135 25.97 15.61 -10.84
N VAL A 136 26.74 14.53 -11.00
CA VAL A 136 27.36 13.80 -9.87
C VAL A 136 28.33 14.68 -9.09
N ALA A 137 29.09 15.54 -9.74
CA ALA A 137 30.03 16.45 -9.06
C ALA A 137 29.32 17.39 -8.06
N GLU A 138 28.09 17.81 -8.38
CA GLU A 138 27.29 18.72 -7.54
C GLU A 138 26.41 17.95 -6.53
N ASN A 139 25.74 16.89 -6.99
CA ASN A 139 24.65 16.22 -6.28
C ASN A 139 25.04 14.85 -5.73
N GLY A 140 26.23 14.34 -6.02
CA GLY A 140 26.64 12.98 -5.71
C GLY A 140 25.86 11.92 -6.50
N GLY A 141 25.98 10.68 -6.07
CA GLY A 141 25.41 9.51 -6.74
C GLY A 141 26.42 8.79 -7.64
N GLU A 142 25.96 7.74 -8.29
CA GLU A 142 26.76 6.86 -9.14
C GLU A 142 26.20 6.83 -10.56
N VAL A 143 27.06 6.99 -11.56
CA VAL A 143 26.67 6.85 -12.97
C VAL A 143 26.65 5.37 -13.35
N MET A 144 25.53 4.91 -13.91
CA MET A 144 25.36 3.55 -14.43
C MET A 144 24.49 3.51 -15.69
N ASN A 145 24.43 2.36 -16.33
CA ASN A 145 23.56 2.16 -17.49
C ASN A 145 22.12 1.84 -17.09
N PHE A 146 21.23 1.76 -18.08
CA PHE A 146 19.83 1.42 -17.90
C PHE A 146 19.62 0.11 -17.14
N ASP A 147 20.30 -0.97 -17.54
CA ASP A 147 20.07 -2.30 -16.96
C ASP A 147 20.38 -2.33 -15.46
N ALA A 148 21.47 -1.70 -15.04
CA ALA A 148 21.84 -1.58 -13.64
C ALA A 148 20.85 -0.68 -12.85
N ALA A 149 20.47 0.47 -13.41
CA ALA A 149 19.49 1.36 -12.79
C ALA A 149 18.10 0.71 -12.66
N PHE A 150 17.69 -0.04 -13.68
CA PHE A 150 16.42 -0.75 -13.74
C PHE A 150 16.40 -1.96 -12.81
N ALA A 151 17.50 -2.71 -12.71
CA ALA A 151 17.65 -3.77 -11.71
C ALA A 151 17.50 -3.23 -10.28
N LYS A 152 18.12 -2.08 -9.97
CA LYS A 152 17.92 -1.40 -8.67
C LYS A 152 16.47 -0.97 -8.46
N ALA A 153 15.80 -0.47 -9.50
CA ALA A 153 14.39 -0.10 -9.43
C ALA A 153 13.48 -1.31 -9.16
N LYS A 154 13.74 -2.46 -9.80
CA LYS A 154 13.03 -3.73 -9.55
C LYS A 154 13.28 -4.23 -8.13
N ALA A 155 14.54 -4.24 -7.67
CA ALA A 155 14.92 -4.73 -6.36
C ALA A 155 14.32 -3.90 -5.21
N SER A 156 14.11 -2.59 -5.41
CA SER A 156 13.52 -1.73 -4.39
C SER A 156 11.98 -1.74 -4.36
N LEU A 157 11.30 -2.40 -5.31
CA LEU A 157 9.84 -2.32 -5.44
C LEU A 157 9.10 -2.66 -4.14
N ALA A 158 9.43 -3.78 -3.49
CA ALA A 158 8.75 -4.23 -2.27
C ALA A 158 8.92 -3.22 -1.12
N ASN A 159 10.15 -2.82 -0.84
CA ASN A 159 10.45 -1.85 0.22
C ASN A 159 9.84 -0.47 -0.07
N ASP A 160 9.89 -0.03 -1.33
CA ASP A 160 9.28 1.22 -1.76
C ASP A 160 7.75 1.17 -1.54
N VAL A 161 7.07 0.06 -1.90
CA VAL A 161 5.62 -0.12 -1.66
C VAL A 161 5.28 0.11 -0.19
N ASP A 162 5.98 -0.54 0.74
CA ASP A 162 5.69 -0.43 2.17
C ASP A 162 5.82 1.00 2.68
N GLU A 163 6.86 1.72 2.25
CA GLU A 163 7.04 3.12 2.62
C GLU A 163 5.96 4.03 2.02
N PHE A 164 5.59 3.82 0.75
CA PHE A 164 4.56 4.62 0.11
C PHE A 164 3.18 4.37 0.71
N ILE A 165 2.84 3.12 1.05
CA ILE A 165 1.60 2.80 1.76
C ILE A 165 1.59 3.53 3.10
N LYS A 166 2.66 3.45 3.90
CA LYS A 166 2.75 4.17 5.18
C LYS A 166 2.58 5.68 5.01
N LYS A 167 3.19 6.27 3.99
CA LYS A 167 3.05 7.71 3.67
C LYS A 167 1.62 8.07 3.25
N LYS A 168 0.98 7.24 2.43
CA LYS A 168 -0.41 7.43 2.01
C LYS A 168 -1.38 7.30 3.19
N GLN A 169 -1.21 6.29 4.04
CA GLN A 169 -2.01 6.07 5.26
C GLN A 169 -1.96 7.27 6.22
N LYS A 170 -0.81 7.95 6.32
CA LYS A 170 -0.66 9.13 7.19
C LYS A 170 -1.12 10.45 6.56
N GLY A 171 -1.39 10.49 5.26
CA GLY A 171 -1.64 11.74 4.54
C GLY A 171 -2.70 11.65 3.45
N MET A 172 -2.40 10.93 2.36
CA MET A 172 -3.28 10.90 1.17
C MET A 172 -4.61 10.19 1.43
N TYR A 173 -4.63 9.05 2.14
CA TYR A 173 -5.88 8.32 2.39
C TYR A 173 -6.82 9.07 3.32
N PRO A 174 -6.41 9.59 4.49
CA PRO A 174 -7.32 10.38 5.34
C PRO A 174 -7.87 11.62 4.64
N MET A 175 -7.05 12.28 3.81
CA MET A 175 -7.51 13.41 3.00
C MET A 175 -8.53 12.97 1.94
N GLY A 176 -8.25 11.88 1.22
CA GLY A 176 -9.14 11.31 0.21
C GLY A 176 -10.46 10.82 0.81
N GLU A 177 -10.43 10.16 1.96
CA GLU A 177 -11.59 9.71 2.72
C GLU A 177 -12.48 10.89 3.14
N LYS A 178 -11.87 11.96 3.65
CA LYS A 178 -12.60 13.18 4.03
C LYS A 178 -13.32 13.78 2.83
N ILE A 179 -12.66 13.89 1.67
CA ILE A 179 -13.29 14.39 0.43
C ILE A 179 -14.39 13.44 -0.02
N TYR A 180 -14.12 12.13 -0.01
CA TYR A 180 -15.07 11.09 -0.40
C TYR A 180 -16.38 11.17 0.37
N ASN A 181 -16.28 11.26 1.70
CA ASN A 181 -17.46 11.30 2.55
C ASN A 181 -18.17 12.65 2.56
N ALA A 182 -17.45 13.76 2.37
CA ALA A 182 -18.04 15.10 2.46
C ALA A 182 -18.57 15.65 1.13
N LYS A 183 -17.96 15.27 0.00
CA LYS A 183 -18.22 15.91 -1.31
C LYS A 183 -18.64 14.95 -2.42
N CYS A 184 -18.35 13.66 -2.34
CA CYS A 184 -18.59 12.75 -3.46
C CYS A 184 -20.02 12.21 -3.53
N GLU A 185 -20.60 12.25 -4.73
CA GLU A 185 -21.86 11.58 -5.07
C GLU A 185 -21.58 10.09 -5.37
N LYS A 186 -21.58 9.26 -4.33
CA LYS A 186 -21.07 7.87 -4.32
C LYS A 186 -21.71 6.99 -5.39
N GLU A 187 -23.00 7.18 -5.63
CA GLU A 187 -23.86 6.43 -6.54
C GLU A 187 -23.49 6.64 -8.01
N LYS A 188 -22.80 7.74 -8.33
CA LYS A 188 -22.31 8.07 -9.67
C LYS A 188 -20.88 7.57 -9.92
N ILE A 189 -20.24 6.94 -8.93
CA ILE A 189 -18.85 6.48 -9.03
C ILE A 189 -18.85 4.97 -9.30
N HIS A 190 -18.67 4.61 -10.58
CA HIS A 190 -18.56 3.23 -11.02
C HIS A 190 -17.08 2.83 -11.18
N LEU A 191 -16.48 2.35 -10.09
CA LEU A 191 -15.02 2.10 -10.03
C LEU A 191 -14.52 0.98 -10.96
N HIS A 192 -15.42 0.16 -11.49
CA HIS A 192 -15.11 -0.93 -12.42
C HIS A 192 -15.02 -0.49 -13.88
N ASP A 193 -15.45 0.73 -14.20
CA ASP A 193 -15.43 1.27 -15.57
C ASP A 193 -14.01 1.68 -16.01
N PHE A 194 -13.04 1.68 -15.08
CA PHE A 194 -11.71 2.22 -15.31
C PHE A 194 -10.63 1.15 -15.25
N ASN A 195 -9.77 1.13 -16.26
CA ASN A 195 -8.63 0.23 -16.34
C ASN A 195 -7.42 0.76 -15.56
N THR A 196 -7.33 2.08 -15.39
CA THR A 196 -6.22 2.75 -14.71
C THR A 196 -6.69 3.82 -13.72
N ILE A 197 -5.87 4.10 -12.70
CA ILE A 197 -6.13 5.21 -11.77
C ILE A 197 -6.17 6.57 -12.48
N SER A 198 -5.44 6.71 -13.59
CA SER A 198 -5.44 7.94 -14.38
C SER A 198 -6.78 8.19 -15.08
N GLU A 199 -7.43 7.13 -15.60
CA GLU A 199 -8.79 7.23 -16.15
C GLU A 199 -9.80 7.64 -15.07
N LEU A 200 -9.77 6.96 -13.91
CA LEU A 200 -10.61 7.32 -12.76
C LEU A 200 -10.39 8.78 -12.34
N LYS A 201 -9.12 9.20 -12.21
CA LYS A 201 -8.76 10.56 -11.80
C LYS A 201 -9.30 11.60 -12.77
N VAL A 202 -9.19 11.37 -14.07
CA VAL A 202 -9.78 12.25 -15.08
C VAL A 202 -11.29 12.28 -15.00
N SER A 203 -11.94 11.13 -14.81
CA SER A 203 -13.39 11.06 -14.64
C SER A 203 -13.85 11.89 -13.44
N VAL A 204 -13.21 11.72 -12.27
CA VAL A 204 -13.51 12.51 -11.06
C VAL A 204 -13.35 14.01 -11.33
N LYS A 205 -12.28 14.42 -12.03
CA LYS A 205 -12.03 15.83 -12.38
C LYS A 205 -13.09 16.39 -13.34
N LYS A 206 -13.43 15.66 -14.40
CA LYS A 206 -14.33 16.13 -15.47
C LYS A 206 -15.79 16.16 -15.04
N THR A 207 -16.23 15.12 -14.35
CA THR A 207 -17.62 14.99 -13.86
C THR A 207 -17.88 15.86 -12.65
N GLN A 208 -16.83 16.31 -11.96
CA GLN A 208 -16.92 16.98 -10.66
C GLN A 208 -17.77 16.20 -9.65
N VAL A 209 -17.78 14.86 -9.75
CA VAL A 209 -18.55 13.97 -8.86
C VAL A 209 -18.18 14.14 -7.39
N CYS A 210 -16.99 14.71 -7.10
CA CYS A 210 -16.48 15.04 -5.78
C CYS A 210 -16.35 16.55 -5.53
N GLY A 211 -17.08 17.35 -6.31
CA GLY A 211 -16.96 18.81 -6.34
C GLY A 211 -15.64 19.30 -6.93
N GLU A 212 -15.42 20.61 -6.83
CA GLU A 212 -14.14 21.22 -7.20
C GLU A 212 -13.06 20.83 -6.18
N VAL A 213 -11.98 20.27 -6.72
CA VAL A 213 -10.80 19.81 -5.98
C VAL A 213 -9.54 20.30 -6.68
N ASN A 214 -8.55 20.74 -5.90
CA ASN A 214 -7.23 21.07 -6.45
C ASN A 214 -6.44 19.79 -6.81
N GLU A 215 -5.27 19.91 -7.46
CA GLU A 215 -4.51 18.73 -7.91
C GLU A 215 -4.09 17.77 -6.78
N GLN A 216 -3.80 18.29 -5.59
CA GLN A 216 -3.44 17.46 -4.44
C GLN A 216 -4.66 16.73 -3.88
N GLU A 217 -5.79 17.43 -3.73
CA GLU A 217 -7.06 16.85 -3.31
C GLU A 217 -7.56 15.81 -4.32
N LEU A 218 -7.44 16.10 -5.61
CA LEU A 218 -7.77 15.19 -6.70
C LEU A 218 -6.92 13.92 -6.65
N GLN A 219 -5.62 14.06 -6.40
CA GLN A 219 -4.74 12.92 -6.19
C GLN A 219 -5.15 12.09 -4.97
N ALA A 220 -5.47 12.75 -3.86
CA ALA A 220 -5.86 12.08 -2.62
C ALA A 220 -7.16 11.28 -2.79
N VAL A 221 -8.22 11.90 -3.32
CA VAL A 221 -9.51 11.23 -3.54
C VAL A 221 -9.41 10.12 -4.58
N SER A 222 -8.62 10.30 -5.65
CA SER A 222 -8.41 9.24 -6.65
C SER A 222 -7.68 8.04 -6.08
N LEU A 223 -6.65 8.25 -5.25
CA LEU A 223 -5.94 7.17 -4.57
C LEU A 223 -6.86 6.42 -3.59
N TYR A 224 -7.65 7.16 -2.81
CA TYR A 224 -8.59 6.57 -1.86
C TYR A 224 -9.65 5.72 -2.59
N LEU A 225 -10.25 6.26 -3.66
CA LEU A 225 -11.21 5.53 -4.48
C LEU A 225 -10.58 4.29 -5.13
N TRP A 226 -9.37 4.40 -5.69
CA TRP A 226 -8.72 3.33 -6.44
C TRP A 226 -8.17 2.20 -5.57
N GLU A 227 -7.58 2.54 -4.43
CA GLU A 227 -6.82 1.60 -3.60
C GLU A 227 -7.58 1.16 -2.35
N ILE A 228 -8.57 1.93 -1.88
CA ILE A 228 -9.38 1.59 -0.71
C ILE A 228 -10.79 1.23 -1.14
N VAL A 229 -11.58 2.18 -1.63
CA VAL A 229 -13.01 1.96 -1.93
C VAL A 229 -13.22 0.89 -3.00
N ARG A 230 -12.38 0.86 -4.05
CA ARG A 230 -12.47 -0.16 -5.10
C ARG A 230 -12.17 -1.56 -4.55
N LEU A 231 -11.20 -1.67 -3.65
CA LEU A 231 -10.87 -2.95 -3.02
C LEU A 231 -11.91 -3.35 -1.98
N GLU A 232 -12.47 -2.42 -1.22
CA GLU A 232 -13.63 -2.64 -0.33
C GLU A 232 -14.92 -2.96 -1.12
N ALA A 233 -15.06 -2.49 -2.37
CA ALA A 233 -16.14 -2.90 -3.26
C ALA A 233 -15.93 -4.33 -3.80
N HIS A 234 -14.70 -4.85 -3.76
CA HIS A 234 -14.35 -6.23 -4.10
C HIS A 234 -14.24 -7.16 -2.88
N GLU A 235 -14.04 -6.60 -1.69
CA GLU A 235 -14.16 -7.26 -0.41
C GLU A 235 -15.31 -6.60 0.33
N HIS A 236 -16.53 -7.10 0.11
CA HIS A 236 -17.61 -6.91 1.07
C HIS A 236 -16.97 -7.05 2.45
N LYS A 237 -17.00 -5.97 3.25
CA LYS A 237 -16.61 -6.00 4.66
C LYS A 237 -17.51 -7.04 5.32
N THR A 238 -17.06 -8.27 5.30
CA THR A 238 -17.87 -9.44 5.63
C THR A 238 -17.70 -9.57 7.10
N THR A 239 -18.33 -8.71 7.90
CA THR A 239 -18.30 -8.91 9.35
C THR A 239 -19.06 -10.19 9.68
N ILE A 240 -18.60 -10.96 10.66
CA ILE A 240 -19.40 -12.08 11.17
C ILE A 240 -20.66 -11.50 11.80
N HIS A 241 -21.80 -11.70 11.14
CA HIS A 241 -23.09 -11.33 11.70
C HIS A 241 -23.37 -12.23 12.90
N VAL A 242 -23.91 -11.66 13.97
CA VAL A 242 -24.25 -12.40 15.19
C VAL A 242 -25.58 -11.87 15.72
N GLU A 243 -26.56 -12.76 15.87
CA GLU A 243 -27.87 -12.43 16.42
C GLU A 243 -27.81 -12.22 17.94
N LYS A 244 -28.79 -11.48 18.48
CA LYS A 244 -28.81 -11.12 19.91
C LYS A 244 -28.97 -12.32 20.85
N ASP A 245 -29.52 -13.42 20.36
CA ASP A 245 -29.78 -14.66 21.10
C ASP A 245 -28.72 -15.75 20.87
N GLU A 246 -27.80 -15.56 19.91
CA GLU A 246 -26.69 -16.49 19.68
C GLU A 246 -25.73 -16.50 20.89
N LYS A 247 -25.59 -17.67 21.50
CA LYS A 247 -24.69 -17.94 22.61
C LYS A 247 -23.55 -18.85 22.19
N CYS A 248 -22.36 -18.57 22.71
CA CYS A 248 -21.22 -19.45 22.56
C CYS A 248 -21.54 -20.82 23.20
N PRO A 249 -21.41 -21.94 22.46
CA PRO A 249 -21.70 -23.27 23.01
C PRO A 249 -20.67 -23.74 24.05
N VAL A 250 -19.55 -23.03 24.19
CA VAL A 250 -18.47 -23.35 25.14
C VAL A 250 -18.64 -22.60 26.46
N CYS A 251 -18.63 -21.26 26.43
CA CYS A 251 -18.74 -20.45 27.65
C CYS A 251 -20.16 -19.99 28.00
N GLY A 252 -21.12 -20.10 27.08
CA GLY A 252 -22.50 -19.63 27.24
C GLY A 252 -22.71 -18.12 27.11
N MET A 253 -21.65 -17.35 26.80
CA MET A 253 -21.74 -15.90 26.63
C MET A 253 -22.49 -15.53 25.35
N PHE A 254 -23.22 -14.41 25.40
CA PHE A 254 -23.88 -13.84 24.24
C PHE A 254 -22.84 -13.22 23.30
N VAL A 255 -22.74 -13.76 22.09
CA VAL A 255 -21.64 -13.43 21.18
C VAL A 255 -21.77 -12.01 20.62
N TYR A 256 -23.00 -11.49 20.46
CA TYR A 256 -23.25 -10.13 19.97
C TYR A 256 -22.61 -9.03 20.82
N LYS A 257 -22.24 -9.33 22.08
CA LYS A 257 -21.53 -8.40 22.97
C LYS A 257 -20.06 -8.23 22.61
N TYR A 258 -19.50 -9.15 21.81
CA TYR A 258 -18.08 -9.20 21.45
C TYR A 258 -17.88 -9.34 19.94
N PRO A 259 -18.47 -8.45 19.11
CA PRO A 259 -18.45 -8.61 17.64
C PRO A 259 -17.04 -8.53 17.04
N LYS A 260 -16.08 -7.91 17.73
CA LYS A 260 -14.67 -7.86 17.31
C LYS A 260 -13.91 -9.18 17.48
N TRP A 261 -14.43 -10.05 18.34
CA TRP A 261 -13.82 -11.33 18.69
C TRP A 261 -14.60 -12.51 18.12
N ALA A 262 -15.73 -12.22 17.46
CA ALA A 262 -16.64 -13.22 16.98
C ALA A 262 -15.92 -14.22 16.06
N ALA A 263 -16.31 -15.47 16.19
CA ALA A 263 -15.94 -16.53 15.27
C ALA A 263 -17.18 -17.38 14.98
N ARG A 264 -17.19 -18.07 13.84
CA ARG A 264 -18.32 -18.89 13.43
C ARG A 264 -17.84 -20.21 12.85
N MET A 265 -18.51 -21.30 13.20
CA MET A 265 -18.33 -22.60 12.58
C MET A 265 -19.64 -23.02 11.94
N ASN A 266 -19.58 -23.43 10.67
CA ASN A 266 -20.72 -23.93 9.92
C ASN A 266 -20.45 -25.34 9.40
N TYR A 267 -21.47 -26.19 9.41
CA TYR A 267 -21.42 -27.54 8.83
C TYR A 267 -22.83 -28.02 8.47
N VAL A 268 -22.93 -29.19 7.84
CA VAL A 268 -24.22 -29.82 7.52
C VAL A 268 -24.36 -31.10 8.33
N GLU A 269 -25.47 -31.23 9.06
CA GLU A 269 -25.81 -32.43 9.82
C GLU A 269 -27.21 -32.92 9.42
N ASN A 270 -27.32 -34.18 9.00
CA ASN A 270 -28.56 -34.77 8.50
C ASN A 270 -29.26 -33.93 7.41
N GLY A 271 -28.47 -33.31 6.52
CA GLY A 271 -28.95 -32.47 5.43
C GLY A 271 -29.41 -31.06 5.86
N LYS A 272 -29.23 -30.68 7.12
CA LYS A 272 -29.56 -29.34 7.64
C LYS A 272 -28.29 -28.53 7.92
N PRO A 273 -28.24 -27.23 7.54
CA PRO A 273 -27.15 -26.37 7.93
C PRO A 273 -27.19 -26.13 9.45
N VAL A 274 -26.06 -26.30 10.10
CA VAL A 274 -25.85 -26.00 11.52
C VAL A 274 -24.78 -24.92 11.59
N THR A 275 -25.03 -23.91 12.41
CA THR A 275 -24.12 -22.79 12.64
C THR A 275 -23.96 -22.53 14.13
N HIS A 276 -22.72 -22.33 14.55
CA HIS A 276 -22.38 -21.94 15.92
C HIS A 276 -21.55 -20.67 15.88
N ALA A 277 -21.95 -19.69 16.69
CA ALA A 277 -21.17 -18.49 16.95
C ALA A 277 -20.37 -18.66 18.24
N PHE A 278 -19.17 -18.07 18.28
CA PHE A 278 -18.26 -18.09 19.42
C PHE A 278 -17.82 -16.66 19.72
N ASP A 279 -17.63 -16.35 20.99
CA ASP A 279 -17.15 -15.06 21.49
C ASP A 279 -15.63 -14.89 21.40
N GLY A 280 -14.92 -15.90 20.90
CA GLY A 280 -13.49 -15.89 20.67
C GLY A 280 -13.01 -17.10 19.88
N VAL A 281 -11.81 -17.00 19.32
CA VAL A 281 -11.19 -18.09 18.54
C VAL A 281 -10.84 -19.27 19.45
N LYS A 282 -10.41 -19.03 20.69
CA LYS A 282 -10.09 -20.08 21.67
C LYS A 282 -11.28 -21.00 21.91
N ASP A 283 -12.47 -20.44 22.09
CA ASP A 283 -13.69 -21.22 22.32
C ASP A 283 -14.11 -21.98 21.06
N LEU A 284 -13.99 -21.36 19.88
CA LEU A 284 -14.14 -22.08 18.60
C LEU A 284 -13.20 -23.28 18.53
N LEU A 285 -11.92 -23.12 18.88
CA LEU A 285 -10.92 -24.18 18.84
C LEU A 285 -11.20 -25.30 19.86
N LYS A 286 -11.65 -24.96 21.08
CA LYS A 286 -12.10 -25.95 22.08
C LYS A 286 -13.25 -26.80 21.55
N PHE A 287 -14.20 -26.17 20.87
CA PHE A 287 -15.32 -26.87 20.24
C PHE A 287 -14.85 -27.72 19.05
N TYR A 288 -14.01 -27.18 18.18
CA TYR A 288 -13.45 -27.88 17.02
C TYR A 288 -12.70 -29.16 17.40
N HIS A 289 -11.85 -29.12 18.44
CA HIS A 289 -11.08 -30.29 18.86
C HIS A 289 -11.94 -31.35 19.57
N ALA A 290 -12.86 -30.95 20.44
CA ALA A 290 -13.62 -31.88 21.29
C ALA A 290 -15.09 -31.43 21.49
N PRO A 291 -15.93 -31.44 20.43
CA PRO A 291 -17.28 -30.89 20.48
C PRO A 291 -18.18 -31.65 21.47
N SER A 292 -17.97 -32.95 21.63
CA SER A 292 -18.71 -33.80 22.57
C SER A 292 -18.50 -33.45 24.06
N LYS A 293 -17.48 -32.64 24.40
CA LYS A 293 -17.31 -32.11 25.77
C LYS A 293 -18.30 -30.99 26.10
N TRP A 294 -18.87 -30.36 25.08
CA TRP A 294 -19.72 -29.16 25.21
C TRP A 294 -21.21 -29.44 24.98
N GLY A 295 -21.58 -30.70 24.77
CA GLY A 295 -22.95 -31.13 24.54
C GLY A 295 -23.02 -32.37 23.66
N ASN A 296 -24.22 -32.67 23.17
CA ASN A 296 -24.44 -33.78 22.24
C ASN A 296 -24.08 -33.37 20.79
N TYR A 297 -22.79 -33.07 20.57
CA TYR A 297 -22.26 -32.62 19.28
C TYR A 297 -21.30 -33.67 18.68
N THR A 298 -21.40 -33.86 17.37
CA THR A 298 -20.55 -34.78 16.60
C THR A 298 -19.30 -34.07 16.10
N LYS A 299 -18.17 -34.78 16.04
CA LYS A 299 -16.97 -34.27 15.39
C LYS A 299 -17.05 -34.48 13.88
N HIS A 300 -16.97 -33.38 13.14
CA HIS A 300 -16.97 -33.36 11.67
C HIS A 300 -15.53 -33.35 11.12
N LYS A 301 -15.37 -33.78 9.87
CA LYS A 301 -14.08 -33.69 9.16
C LYS A 301 -13.84 -32.26 8.70
N ASP A 302 -12.59 -31.84 8.59
CA ASP A 302 -12.22 -30.50 8.13
C ASP A 302 -12.85 -30.13 6.78
N SER A 303 -12.97 -31.10 5.85
CA SER A 303 -13.60 -30.90 4.55
C SER A 303 -15.12 -30.62 4.59
N GLU A 304 -15.75 -30.82 5.74
CA GLU A 304 -17.20 -30.64 5.98
C GLU A 304 -17.48 -29.36 6.78
N LEU A 305 -16.43 -28.64 7.17
CA LEU A 305 -16.49 -27.46 8.04
C LEU A 305 -16.14 -26.19 7.27
N THR A 306 -16.83 -25.11 7.61
CA THR A 306 -16.40 -23.74 7.28
C THR A 306 -16.15 -22.99 8.57
N LEU A 307 -14.90 -22.55 8.78
CA LEU A 307 -14.50 -21.72 9.91
C LEU A 307 -14.32 -20.27 9.45
N LEU A 308 -15.00 -19.35 10.13
CA LEU A 308 -14.84 -17.92 9.95
C LEU A 308 -14.33 -17.31 11.24
N VAL A 309 -13.30 -16.47 11.16
CA VAL A 309 -12.76 -15.71 12.28
C VAL A 309 -12.65 -14.24 11.89
N THR A 310 -12.74 -13.32 12.85
CA THR A 310 -12.63 -11.88 12.59
C THR A 310 -11.18 -11.42 12.60
N ASP A 311 -10.62 -10.99 11.46
CA ASP A 311 -9.28 -10.39 11.37
C ASP A 311 -9.14 -9.23 12.36
N TYR A 312 -8.09 -9.27 13.16
CA TYR A 312 -7.94 -8.34 14.28
C TYR A 312 -7.76 -6.88 13.86
N TYR A 313 -7.11 -6.62 12.72
CA TYR A 313 -6.86 -5.26 12.27
C TYR A 313 -7.98 -4.71 11.41
N THR A 314 -8.55 -5.51 10.52
CA THR A 314 -9.56 -5.03 9.55
C THR A 314 -10.98 -5.19 10.07
N GLY A 315 -11.22 -6.18 10.94
CA GLY A 315 -12.55 -6.56 11.42
C GLY A 315 -13.33 -7.44 10.44
N ASP A 316 -12.68 -7.95 9.40
CA ASP A 316 -13.32 -8.77 8.37
C ASP A 316 -13.40 -10.24 8.78
N ALA A 317 -14.44 -10.95 8.36
CA ALA A 317 -14.50 -12.39 8.42
C ALA A 317 -13.55 -12.97 7.39
N ILE A 318 -12.60 -13.77 7.86
CA ILE A 318 -11.63 -14.47 7.05
C ILE A 318 -11.76 -15.98 7.27
N ASP A 319 -11.27 -16.77 6.30
CA ASP A 319 -11.20 -18.23 6.41
C ASP A 319 -10.25 -18.62 7.56
N GLY A 320 -10.82 -19.15 8.65
CA GLY A 320 -10.07 -19.53 9.84
C GLY A 320 -9.08 -20.66 9.60
N MET A 321 -9.34 -21.57 8.66
CA MET A 321 -8.40 -22.66 8.36
C MET A 321 -7.13 -22.16 7.65
N LYS A 322 -7.18 -20.98 7.03
CA LYS A 322 -6.06 -20.35 6.31
C LYS A 322 -5.44 -19.16 7.04
N ALA A 323 -6.00 -18.78 8.19
CA ALA A 323 -5.53 -17.64 8.96
C ALA A 323 -4.21 -17.93 9.71
N PHE A 324 -3.52 -16.86 10.07
CA PHE A 324 -2.37 -16.87 10.96
C PHE A 324 -2.80 -16.38 12.34
N TYR A 325 -2.38 -17.06 13.40
CA TYR A 325 -2.80 -16.75 14.76
C TYR A 325 -1.60 -16.35 15.62
N VAL A 326 -1.71 -15.22 16.32
CA VAL A 326 -0.72 -14.84 17.35
C VAL A 326 -1.21 -15.33 18.70
N VAL A 327 -0.33 -16.01 19.45
CA VAL A 327 -0.60 -16.44 20.82
C VAL A 327 0.40 -15.86 21.81
N GLY A 328 -0.03 -15.70 23.07
CA GLY A 328 0.79 -15.16 24.14
C GLY A 328 1.05 -13.66 24.06
N SER A 329 0.19 -12.91 23.39
CA SER A 329 0.25 -11.44 23.38
C SER A 329 -0.31 -10.84 24.67
N ASP A 330 -0.12 -9.53 24.85
CA ASP A 330 -0.72 -8.73 25.92
C ASP A 330 -2.17 -8.31 25.63
N VAL A 331 -2.73 -8.69 24.48
CA VAL A 331 -4.13 -8.49 24.12
C VAL A 331 -4.95 -9.71 24.53
N VAL A 332 -6.03 -9.47 25.25
CA VAL A 332 -6.94 -10.51 25.76
C VAL A 332 -8.31 -10.43 25.09
N GLY A 333 -8.86 -11.60 24.76
CA GLY A 333 -10.24 -11.76 24.33
C GLY A 333 -11.20 -11.80 25.52
N PRO A 334 -12.52 -12.00 25.28
CA PRO A 334 -13.53 -12.04 26.33
C PRO A 334 -13.28 -13.11 27.40
N MET A 335 -12.59 -14.18 27.01
CA MET A 335 -12.24 -15.31 27.86
C MET A 335 -10.75 -15.35 28.25
N GLY A 336 -10.05 -14.21 28.22
CA GLY A 336 -8.63 -14.10 28.63
C GLY A 336 -7.66 -14.26 27.46
N LYS A 337 -6.57 -15.01 27.64
CA LYS A 337 -5.58 -15.25 26.57
C LYS A 337 -6.27 -15.86 25.35
N GLU A 338 -5.87 -15.41 24.18
CA GLU A 338 -6.58 -15.63 22.92
C GLU A 338 -5.64 -15.93 21.76
N PHE A 339 -6.18 -16.60 20.74
CA PHE A 339 -5.58 -16.77 19.42
C PHE A 339 -6.02 -15.60 18.54
N ILE A 340 -5.14 -14.61 18.35
CA ILE A 340 -5.47 -13.40 17.60
C ILE A 340 -5.32 -13.67 16.09
N PRO A 341 -6.40 -13.65 15.29
CA PRO A 341 -6.36 -14.07 13.88
C PRO A 341 -5.96 -12.93 12.93
N PHE A 342 -5.22 -13.29 11.89
CA PHE A 342 -4.78 -12.40 10.82
C PHE A 342 -4.87 -13.08 9.46
N LYS A 343 -5.32 -12.33 8.44
CA LYS A 343 -5.38 -12.78 7.05
C LYS A 343 -4.00 -13.01 6.45
N THR A 344 -2.99 -12.27 6.91
CA THR A 344 -1.62 -12.33 6.37
C THR A 344 -0.58 -12.54 7.47
N LEU A 345 0.48 -13.27 7.11
CA LEU A 345 1.63 -13.49 7.99
C LEU A 345 2.30 -12.17 8.41
N SER A 346 2.39 -11.20 7.50
CA SER A 346 2.99 -9.89 7.78
C SER A 346 2.23 -9.12 8.87
N SER A 347 0.89 -9.12 8.81
CA SER A 347 0.04 -8.53 9.85
C SER A 347 0.24 -9.23 11.20
N ALA A 348 0.27 -10.56 11.22
CA ALA A 348 0.51 -11.34 12.44
C ALA A 348 1.89 -11.05 13.06
N GLN A 349 2.95 -10.96 12.25
CA GLN A 349 4.30 -10.63 12.71
C GLN A 349 4.40 -9.21 13.27
N THR A 350 3.71 -8.25 12.63
CA THR A 350 3.62 -6.87 13.12
C THR A 350 2.93 -6.84 14.48
N PHE A 351 1.76 -7.46 14.60
CA PHE A 351 1.02 -7.55 15.85
C PHE A 351 1.83 -8.23 16.96
N MET A 352 2.49 -9.36 16.65
CA MET A 352 3.33 -10.08 17.62
C MET A 352 4.41 -9.17 18.20
N LYS A 353 5.06 -8.36 17.37
CA LYS A 353 6.08 -7.41 17.82
C LYS A 353 5.49 -6.30 18.70
N ASP A 354 4.36 -5.74 18.30
CA ASP A 354 3.74 -4.59 18.97
C ASP A 354 3.08 -4.98 20.30
N HIS A 355 2.56 -6.20 20.39
CA HIS A 355 1.79 -6.73 21.52
C HIS A 355 2.49 -7.86 22.27
N LYS A 356 3.82 -7.94 22.14
CA LYS A 356 4.66 -8.91 22.87
C LYS A 356 4.18 -10.36 22.73
N GLY A 357 3.63 -10.71 21.56
CA GLY A 357 3.21 -12.07 21.25
C GLY A 357 4.40 -13.02 21.30
N LEU A 358 4.15 -14.27 21.70
CA LEU A 358 5.20 -15.28 21.83
C LEU A 358 5.51 -15.95 20.51
N GLN A 359 4.47 -16.22 19.70
CA GLN A 359 4.62 -16.92 18.43
C GLN A 359 3.44 -16.64 17.49
N VAL A 360 3.71 -16.73 16.19
CA VAL A 360 2.71 -16.85 15.12
C VAL A 360 2.55 -18.33 14.78
N VAL A 361 1.32 -18.85 14.75
CA VAL A 361 1.00 -20.23 14.38
C VAL A 361 -0.04 -20.27 13.27
N GLU A 362 0.11 -21.22 12.34
CA GLU A 362 -0.92 -21.54 11.34
C GLU A 362 -1.96 -22.48 11.96
N PHE A 363 -3.20 -22.46 11.44
CA PHE A 363 -4.29 -23.32 11.95
C PHE A 363 -3.88 -24.80 12.06
N SER A 364 -3.20 -25.34 11.05
CA SER A 364 -2.75 -26.75 11.00
C SER A 364 -1.78 -27.15 12.13
N LYS A 365 -1.21 -26.17 12.83
CA LYS A 365 -0.27 -26.36 13.95
C LYS A 365 -0.91 -26.15 15.32
N ILE A 366 -2.21 -25.82 15.36
CA ILE A 366 -2.95 -25.66 16.60
C ILE A 366 -3.51 -27.04 16.99
N ASP A 367 -2.90 -27.65 18.01
CA ASP A 367 -3.41 -28.87 18.62
C ASP A 367 -4.22 -28.58 19.90
N GLU A 368 -4.93 -29.59 20.40
CA GLU A 368 -5.77 -29.45 21.59
C GLU A 368 -4.94 -28.97 22.81
N ALA A 369 -3.68 -29.43 22.93
CA ALA A 369 -2.82 -29.04 24.05
C ALA A 369 -2.48 -27.55 24.03
N LEU A 370 -2.18 -26.97 22.86
CA LEU A 370 -1.93 -25.55 22.70
C LEU A 370 -3.14 -24.70 23.05
N VAL A 371 -4.34 -25.17 22.71
CA VAL A 371 -5.61 -24.50 23.02
C VAL A 371 -5.81 -24.38 24.53
N TYR A 372 -5.70 -25.50 25.26
CA TYR A 372 -5.87 -25.49 26.73
C TYR A 372 -4.69 -24.83 27.48
N ALA A 373 -3.52 -24.69 26.85
CA ALA A 373 -2.44 -23.89 27.43
C ALA A 373 -2.82 -22.40 27.57
N GLN A 374 -3.80 -21.90 26.80
CA GLN A 374 -4.29 -20.52 26.90
C GLN A 374 -5.30 -20.30 28.04
N ASP A 375 -5.66 -21.33 28.80
CA ASP A 375 -6.51 -21.17 30.00
C ASP A 375 -5.70 -20.86 31.27
N LYS A 376 -4.37 -20.96 31.20
CA LYS A 376 -3.44 -20.80 32.32
C LYS A 376 -2.89 -19.40 32.47
#